data_AF-A0A423UZM8-F1
#
_entry.id   AF-A0A423UZM8-F1
#
_cell.length_a   1.000
_cell.length_b   1.000
_cell.length_c   1.000
_cell.angle_alpha   90.00
_cell.angle_beta   90.00
_cell.angle_gamma   90.00
#
_symmetry.space_group_name_H-M   'P 1'
#
loop_
_entity.id
_entity.type
_entity.pdbx_description
1 polymer ?
#
loop_
_entity_poly.entity_id
_entity_poly.type
_entity_poly.pdbx_seq_one_letter_code
_entity_poly.pdbx_strand_id
1 'polypeptide(L)'
;MRVGEGVTGLKGGVGKALTKLADGQAGLGDTTGSVSAAAQKELYDSWKKYVSDVRDRCDELGGLLQKTGHDLSKSDEEALADLKKLQVKYEDTKPVGGESKEK
;
A
#
# COMPACT_ATOMS: atom_id res chain seq x y z
N MET A 1 0.74 -7.44 23.86
CA MET A 1 0.61 -6.80 22.54
C MET A 1 1.81 -5.91 22.34
N ARG A 2 2.63 -6.13 21.30
CA ARG A 2 3.74 -5.22 20.99
C ARG A 2 3.22 -4.04 20.16
N VAL A 3 3.73 -2.84 20.43
CA VAL A 3 3.38 -1.64 19.66
C VAL A 3 3.78 -1.86 18.20
N GLY A 4 2.88 -1.57 17.25
CA GLY A 4 3.13 -1.77 15.81
C GLY A 4 2.86 -3.18 15.24
N GLU A 5 2.60 -4.18 16.08
CA GLU A 5 2.39 -5.57 15.65
C GLU A 5 1.14 -5.74 14.78
N GLY A 6 0.04 -5.05 15.10
CA GLY A 6 -1.18 -5.05 14.30
C GLY A 6 -0.98 -4.48 12.89
N VAL A 7 -0.21 -3.39 12.77
CA VAL A 7 0.10 -2.76 11.48
C VAL A 7 1.02 -3.65 10.64
N THR A 8 1.99 -4.31 11.29
CA THR A 8 2.84 -5.33 10.64
C THR A 8 2.03 -6.55 10.21
N GLY A 9 0.99 -6.92 10.96
CA GLY A 9 0.02 -7.94 10.57
C GLY A 9 -0.75 -7.56 9.31
N LEU A 10 -1.19 -6.30 9.20
CA LEU A 10 -1.83 -5.77 7.99
C LEU A 10 -0.92 -5.88 6.77
N LYS A 11 0.38 -5.54 6.88
CA LYS A 11 1.37 -5.76 5.81
C LYS A 11 1.32 -7.21 5.28
N GLY A 12 1.23 -8.19 6.17
CA GLY A 12 1.10 -9.61 5.81
C GLY A 12 -0.20 -9.92 5.07
N GLY A 13 -1.33 -9.39 5.53
CA GLY A 13 -2.62 -9.51 4.85
C GLY A 13 -2.62 -8.89 3.45
N VAL A 14 -2.07 -7.69 3.32
CA VAL A 14 -1.92 -6.96 2.05
C VAL A 14 -1.00 -7.72 1.08
N GLY A 15 0.10 -8.30 1.57
CA GLY A 15 0.98 -9.16 0.76
C GLY A 15 0.27 -10.38 0.19
N LYS A 16 -0.62 -11.02 0.96
CA LYS A 16 -1.46 -12.11 0.47
C LYS A 16 -2.45 -11.64 -0.60
N ALA A 17 -3.01 -10.44 -0.44
CA ALA A 17 -3.90 -9.84 -1.43
C ALA A 17 -3.16 -9.54 -2.76
N LEU A 18 -1.92 -9.01 -2.70
CA LEU A 18 -1.07 -8.82 -3.88
C LEU A 18 -0.79 -10.13 -4.63
N THR A 19 -0.54 -11.21 -3.88
CA THR A 19 -0.32 -12.54 -4.47
C THR A 19 -1.58 -12.98 -5.22
N LYS A 20 -2.75 -12.92 -4.58
CA LYS A 20 -4.02 -13.27 -5.22
C LYS A 20 -4.35 -12.40 -6.44
N LEU A 21 -3.99 -11.12 -6.40
CA LEU A 21 -4.17 -10.21 -7.53
C LEU A 21 -3.28 -10.62 -8.72
N ALA A 22 -2.03 -11.01 -8.46
CA ALA A 22 -1.12 -11.54 -9.48
C ALA A 22 -1.62 -12.88 -10.04
N ASP A 23 -2.11 -13.77 -9.18
CA ASP A 23 -2.69 -15.05 -9.60
C ASP A 23 -3.91 -14.84 -10.50
N GLY A 24 -4.78 -13.88 -10.17
CA GLY A 24 -5.95 -13.54 -10.98
C GLY A 24 -5.62 -12.91 -12.35
N GLN A 25 -4.44 -12.33 -12.49
CA GLN A 25 -3.93 -11.79 -13.76
C GLN A 25 -3.26 -12.88 -14.63
N ALA A 26 -2.87 -14.00 -14.03
CA ALA A 26 -2.20 -15.07 -14.74
C ALA A 26 -3.09 -15.61 -15.88
N GLY A 27 -2.49 -15.82 -17.05
CA GLY A 27 -3.19 -16.35 -18.22
C GLY A 27 -3.84 -15.32 -19.15
N LEU A 28 -3.75 -14.01 -18.86
CA LEU A 28 -4.26 -12.97 -19.78
C LEU A 28 -3.58 -12.99 -21.16
N GLY A 29 -2.35 -13.50 -21.26
CA GLY A 29 -1.63 -13.60 -22.53
C GLY A 29 -1.33 -12.22 -23.16
N ASP A 30 -1.15 -12.21 -24.48
CA ASP A 30 -0.98 -10.96 -25.24
C ASP A 30 -2.32 -10.20 -25.30
N THR A 31 -2.27 -8.90 -25.01
CA THR A 31 -3.44 -8.00 -25.03
C THR A 31 -3.77 -7.49 -26.44
N THR A 32 -2.93 -7.77 -27.43
CA THR A 32 -3.10 -7.30 -28.81
C THR A 32 -4.43 -7.78 -29.40
N GLY A 33 -5.23 -6.82 -29.90
CA GLY A 33 -6.52 -7.11 -30.55
C GLY A 33 -7.71 -7.32 -29.60
N SER A 34 -7.50 -7.25 -28.27
CA SER A 34 -8.58 -7.37 -27.28
C SER A 34 -8.63 -6.16 -26.34
N VAL A 35 -9.66 -5.32 -26.51
CA VAL A 35 -9.89 -4.13 -25.67
C VAL A 35 -10.14 -4.52 -24.21
N SER A 36 -10.85 -5.63 -23.97
CA SER A 36 -11.10 -6.11 -22.61
C SER A 36 -9.83 -6.62 -21.93
N ALA A 37 -8.92 -7.26 -22.68
CA ALA A 37 -7.63 -7.68 -22.14
C ALA A 37 -6.74 -6.48 -21.80
N ALA A 38 -6.68 -5.46 -22.67
CA ALA A 38 -5.96 -4.23 -22.38
C ALA A 38 -6.51 -3.52 -21.13
N ALA A 39 -7.84 -3.40 -21.01
CA ALA A 39 -8.48 -2.79 -19.84
C ALA A 39 -8.24 -3.58 -18.55
N GLN A 40 -8.26 -4.92 -18.60
CA GLN A 40 -7.92 -5.74 -17.42
C GLN A 40 -6.47 -5.51 -17.00
N LYS A 41 -5.53 -5.45 -17.94
CA LYS A 41 -4.11 -5.19 -17.63
C LYS A 41 -3.91 -3.85 -16.96
N GLU A 42 -4.54 -2.79 -17.48
CA GLU A 42 -4.49 -1.46 -16.86
C GLU A 42 -5.07 -1.47 -15.43
N LEU A 43 -6.21 -2.13 -15.24
CA LEU A 43 -6.81 -2.30 -13.91
C LEU A 43 -5.84 -3.02 -12.96
N TYR A 44 -5.25 -4.13 -13.40
CA TYR A 44 -4.29 -4.89 -12.62
C TYR A 44 -3.08 -4.04 -12.22
N ASP A 45 -2.47 -3.32 -13.17
CA ASP A 45 -1.29 -2.50 -12.92
C ASP A 45 -1.60 -1.38 -11.90
N SER A 46 -2.76 -0.74 -12.02
CA SER A 46 -3.24 0.27 -11.07
C SER A 46 -3.44 -0.29 -9.66
N TRP A 47 -4.17 -1.39 -9.54
CA TRP A 47 -4.43 -2.03 -8.24
C TRP A 47 -3.17 -2.61 -7.61
N LYS A 48 -2.29 -3.22 -8.41
CA LYS A 48 -1.00 -3.74 -7.95
C LYS A 48 -0.16 -2.62 -7.35
N LYS A 49 -0.09 -1.47 -8.03
CA LYS A 49 0.62 -0.29 -7.54
C LYS A 49 0.02 0.17 -6.21
N TYR A 50 -1.27 0.47 -6.17
CA TYR A 50 -1.94 0.97 -4.98
C TYR A 50 -1.76 0.05 -3.76
N VAL A 51 -2.03 -1.25 -3.93
CA VAL A 51 -1.94 -2.22 -2.83
C VAL A 51 -0.48 -2.43 -2.39
N SER A 52 0.50 -2.28 -3.28
CA SER A 52 1.93 -2.30 -2.92
C SER A 52 2.29 -1.07 -2.09
N ASP A 53 1.86 0.13 -2.51
CA ASP A 53 2.11 1.38 -1.78
C ASP A 53 1.49 1.33 -0.37
N VAL A 54 0.30 0.72 -0.21
CA VAL A 54 -0.34 0.45 1.09
C VAL A 54 0.49 -0.51 1.95
N ARG A 55 1.02 -1.59 1.35
CA ARG A 55 1.87 -2.55 2.06
C ARG A 55 3.11 -1.88 2.64
N ASP A 56 3.76 -1.03 1.86
CA ASP A 56 4.97 -0.31 2.25
C ASP A 56 4.65 0.68 3.39
N ARG A 57 3.52 1.39 3.31
CA ARG A 57 3.02 2.24 4.40
C ARG A 57 2.82 1.45 5.70
N CYS A 58 2.23 0.26 5.63
CA CYS A 58 2.09 -0.62 6.80
C CYS A 58 3.45 -1.05 7.37
N ASP A 59 4.43 -1.33 6.52
CA ASP A 59 5.77 -1.72 6.98
C ASP A 59 6.46 -0.59 7.72
N GLU A 60 6.48 0.61 7.13
CA GLU A 60 7.16 1.76 7.72
C GLU A 60 6.47 2.24 9.00
N LEU A 61 5.13 2.29 9.00
CA LEU A 61 4.37 2.65 10.20
C LEU A 61 4.54 1.60 11.30
N GLY A 62 4.43 0.30 10.97
CA GLY A 62 4.63 -0.78 11.93
C GLY A 62 6.02 -0.75 12.55
N GLY A 63 7.06 -0.57 11.73
CA GLY A 63 8.45 -0.46 12.17
C GLY A 63 8.71 0.77 13.03
N LEU A 64 8.13 1.92 12.70
CA LEU A 64 8.23 3.14 13.52
C LEU A 64 7.57 2.92 14.89
N LEU A 65 6.35 2.40 14.91
CA LEU A 65 5.61 2.11 16.13
C LEU A 65 6.35 1.10 17.03
N GLN A 66 6.96 0.08 16.44
CA GLN A 66 7.76 -0.88 17.18
C GLN A 66 9.03 -0.26 17.78
N LYS A 67 9.70 0.64 17.04
CA LYS A 67 10.87 1.38 17.54
C LYS A 67 10.49 2.30 18.69
N THR A 68 9.43 3.09 18.55
CA THR A 68 8.95 3.98 19.61
C THR A 68 8.54 3.20 20.87
N GLY A 69 7.87 2.06 20.72
CA GLY A 69 7.51 1.23 21.87
C GLY A 69 8.69 0.53 22.55
N HIS A 70 9.82 0.37 21.85
CA HIS A 70 11.05 -0.20 22.39
C HIS A 70 11.97 0.88 23.00
N ASP A 71 12.01 2.06 22.38
CA ASP A 71 12.89 3.15 22.77
C ASP A 71 12.20 4.07 23.78
N LEU A 72 12.25 3.67 25.06
CA LEU A 72 11.73 4.45 26.18
C LEU A 72 12.49 5.76 26.43
N SER A 73 13.62 6.00 25.75
CA SER A 73 14.38 7.24 25.86
C SER A 73 13.89 8.33 24.89
N LYS A 74 13.07 7.94 23.91
CA LYS A 74 12.52 8.85 22.91
C LYS A 74 11.32 9.61 23.46
N SER A 75 11.29 10.92 23.21
CA SER A 75 10.16 11.75 23.66
C SER A 75 8.93 11.58 22.76
N ASP A 76 7.76 11.93 23.28
CA ASP A 76 6.50 11.94 22.51
C ASP A 76 6.59 12.90 21.31
N GLU A 77 7.30 14.02 21.44
CA GLU A 77 7.53 14.98 20.36
C GLU A 77 8.37 14.40 19.22
N GLU A 78 9.41 13.62 19.54
CA GLU A 78 10.23 12.93 18.54
C GLU A 78 9.44 11.83 17.82
N ALA A 79 8.62 11.09 18.56
CA ALA A 79 7.70 10.10 17.98
C ALA A 79 6.68 10.76 17.04
N LEU A 80 6.10 11.89 17.45
CA LEU A 80 5.17 12.67 16.63
C LEU A 80 5.85 13.22 15.38
N ALA A 81 7.08 13.70 15.48
CA ALA A 81 7.84 14.20 14.33
C ALA A 81 8.06 13.11 13.27
N ASP A 82 8.38 11.88 13.69
CA ASP A 82 8.55 10.77 12.77
C ASP A 82 7.22 10.34 12.12
N LEU A 83 6.11 10.35 12.87
CA LEU A 83 4.77 10.11 12.31
C LEU A 83 4.39 11.17 11.27
N LYS A 84 4.72 12.45 11.50
CA LYS A 84 4.48 13.54 10.54
C LYS A 84 5.28 13.35 9.25
N LYS A 85 6.54 12.90 9.33
CA LYS A 85 7.34 12.57 8.14
C LYS A 85 6.67 11.45 7.33
N LEU A 86 6.11 10.45 8.01
CA LEU A 86 5.38 9.36 7.38
C LEU A 86 4.12 9.85 6.66
N GLN A 87 3.37 10.78 7.28
CA GLN A 87 2.19 11.38 6.68
C GLN A 87 2.51 12.15 5.39
N VAL A 88 3.62 12.89 5.36
CA VAL A 88 4.08 13.60 4.16
C VAL A 88 4.52 12.63 3.07
N LYS A 89 5.20 11.54 3.44
CA LYS A 89 5.67 10.53 2.49
C LYS A 89 4.51 9.76 1.85
N TYR A 90 3.48 9.47 2.63
CA TYR A 90 2.28 8.77 2.19
C TYR A 90 1.08 9.71 2.24
N GLU A 91 1.15 10.81 1.48
CA GLU A 91 -0.04 11.60 1.19
C GLU A 91 -1.15 10.67 0.70
N ASP A 92 -2.37 10.92 1.17
CA ASP A 92 -3.49 10.07 0.85
C ASP A 92 -3.64 10.00 -0.67
N THR A 93 -3.86 8.79 -1.17
CA THR A 93 -4.04 8.60 -2.61
C THR A 93 -5.28 9.38 -3.00
N LYS A 94 -5.15 10.35 -3.91
CA LYS A 94 -6.31 11.03 -4.48
C LYS A 94 -7.30 9.97 -4.97
N PRO A 95 -8.61 10.18 -4.83
CA PRO A 95 -9.58 9.21 -5.33
C PRO A 95 -9.37 9.00 -6.84
N VAL A 96 -8.84 7.85 -7.24
CA VAL A 96 -8.48 7.52 -8.65
C VAL A 96 -9.61 6.80 -9.40
N GLY A 97 -10.82 6.77 -8.86
CA GLY A 97 -11.97 6.09 -9.48
C GLY A 97 -13.08 7.06 -9.86
N GLY A 98 -13.53 7.00 -11.12
CA GLY A 98 -14.71 7.76 -11.59
C GLY A 98 -14.43 9.18 -12.09
N GLU A 99 -13.16 9.60 -12.22
CA GLU A 99 -12.85 10.84 -12.92
C GLU A 99 -13.12 10.67 -14.41
N SER A 100 -14.17 11.33 -14.90
CA SER A 100 -14.40 11.54 -16.33
C SER A 100 -13.15 12.19 -16.90
N LYS A 101 -12.43 11.49 -17.78
CA LYS A 101 -11.44 12.16 -18.63
C LYS A 101 -12.24 13.13 -19.51
N GLU A 102 -12.20 14.42 -19.18
CA GLU A 102 -12.79 15.45 -20.02
C GLU A 102 -12.21 15.30 -21.43
N LYS A 103 -13.12 15.44 -22.40
CA LYS A 103 -12.95 15.14 -23.82
C LYS A 103 -12.17 16.25 -24.53
#